data_AF-A0A0F8X4T1-F1
#
_entry.id   AF-A0A0F8X4T1-F1
#
_cell.length_a   1.000
_cell.length_b   1.000
_cell.length_c   1.000
_cell.angle_alpha   90.00
_cell.angle_beta   90.00
_cell.angle_gamma   90.00
#
_symmetry.space_group_name_H-M   'P 1'
#
loop_
_entity.id
_entity.type
_entity.pdbx_description
1 polymer ?
#
loop_
_entity_poly.entity_id
_entity_poly.type
_entity_poly.pdbx_seq_one_letter_code
_entity_poly.pdbx_strand_id
1 'polypeptide(L)'
;MFRNLLRPISGASAHWQNRRGLSYVSSHSVFPATLYRFQVRPESPLFDKKFDRDDLEWEDGIEVANDGLVYPKISMDVSNGALFMPNTHLMQEFTRGSYDNYMEAVDNGQPAGRPGYLSISKGTAIPKSLTLYRERDSRFTLQPSQPMTLQALNETLTDFYSKFSTSTPPGEWLDKNPYHEAFFDNSEEWMDL
;
A
#
# COMPACT_ATOMS: atom_id res chain seq x y z
N MET A 1 57.22 -3.24 -20.23
CA MET A 1 56.82 -2.64 -18.95
C MET A 1 56.11 -1.32 -19.26
N PHE A 2 54.77 -1.34 -19.27
CA PHE A 2 53.95 -0.19 -19.66
C PHE A 2 53.74 0.74 -18.46
N ARG A 3 54.06 2.03 -18.64
CA ARG A 3 53.72 3.12 -17.71
C ARG A 3 52.47 3.85 -18.22
N ASN A 4 51.57 4.09 -17.29
CA ASN A 4 50.23 4.65 -17.44
C ASN A 4 50.17 5.97 -18.24
N LEU A 5 49.19 6.05 -19.14
CA LEU A 5 48.72 7.27 -19.79
C LEU A 5 47.27 7.53 -19.38
N LEU A 6 47.01 8.72 -18.82
CA LEU A 6 45.88 9.65 -19.09
C LEU A 6 44.44 9.08 -18.92
N ARG A 7 43.48 9.68 -18.21
CA ARG A 7 43.06 11.09 -18.01
C ARG A 7 41.98 11.13 -16.91
N PRO A 8 41.75 12.25 -16.21
CA PRO A 8 40.58 12.44 -15.36
C PRO A 8 39.36 12.76 -16.24
N ILE A 9 38.24 12.05 -16.04
CA ILE A 9 36.94 12.48 -16.54
C ILE A 9 36.29 13.30 -15.44
N SER A 10 36.36 14.62 -15.61
CA SER A 10 35.48 15.57 -14.96
C SER A 10 34.04 15.37 -15.44
N GLY A 11 33.09 15.47 -14.51
CA GLY A 11 31.83 16.13 -14.80
C GLY A 11 30.68 15.24 -15.23
N ALA A 12 30.01 14.65 -14.25
CA ALA A 12 28.56 14.70 -14.19
C ALA A 12 28.16 14.66 -12.71
N SER A 13 28.28 15.81 -12.03
CA SER A 13 27.37 16.10 -10.93
C SER A 13 25.99 16.08 -11.56
N ALA A 14 25.31 14.92 -11.45
CA ALA A 14 23.88 14.89 -11.60
C ALA A 14 23.35 15.74 -10.45
N HIS A 15 23.20 17.03 -10.73
CA HIS A 15 22.29 17.89 -10.02
C HIS A 15 20.95 17.17 -10.06
N TRP A 16 20.68 16.40 -9.00
CA TRP A 16 19.34 16.02 -8.61
C TRP A 16 18.63 17.35 -8.39
N GLN A 17 18.01 17.83 -9.46
CA GLN A 17 17.16 18.98 -9.41
C GLN A 17 16.18 18.68 -8.29
N ASN A 18 16.14 19.58 -7.31
CA ASN A 18 15.16 19.66 -6.25
C ASN A 18 13.75 19.63 -6.88
N ARG A 19 13.27 18.43 -7.22
CA ARG A 19 11.85 18.18 -7.41
C ARG A 19 11.26 18.27 -6.02
N ARG A 20 10.47 19.32 -5.79
CA ARG A 20 9.63 19.42 -4.60
C ARG A 20 8.71 18.20 -4.60
N GLY A 21 9.10 17.14 -3.89
CA GLY A 21 8.39 15.86 -3.87
C GLY A 21 7.24 15.90 -2.87
N LEU A 22 6.23 16.71 -3.14
CA LEU A 22 4.94 16.60 -2.47
C LEU A 22 3.95 16.25 -3.57
N SER A 23 3.38 15.05 -3.57
CA SER A 23 2.29 14.75 -4.50
C SER A 23 1.23 13.85 -3.86
N TYR A 24 0.62 14.37 -2.80
CA TYR A 24 -0.80 14.13 -2.60
C TYR A 24 -1.53 14.59 -3.87
N VAL A 25 -2.20 13.66 -4.56
CA VAL A 25 -2.94 13.98 -5.78
C VAL A 25 -4.35 14.45 -5.44
N SER A 26 -5.06 13.72 -4.58
CA SER A 26 -6.46 14.01 -4.22
C SER A 26 -6.92 13.26 -2.97
N SER A 27 -7.89 13.80 -2.24
CA SER A 27 -8.53 13.18 -1.08
C SER A 27 -9.95 12.82 -1.44
N HIS A 28 -10.42 11.70 -0.92
CA HIS A 28 -11.72 11.18 -1.27
C HIS A 28 -12.54 10.86 -0.01
N SER A 29 -13.82 11.21 -0.04
CA SER A 29 -14.83 10.79 0.94
C SER A 29 -15.63 9.56 0.48
N VAL A 30 -15.35 9.09 -0.74
CA VAL A 30 -15.94 7.92 -1.39
C VAL A 30 -14.84 7.23 -2.20
N PHE A 31 -14.83 5.90 -2.27
CA PHE A 31 -13.85 5.17 -3.09
C PHE A 31 -13.99 5.56 -4.59
N PRO A 32 -12.94 6.16 -5.22
CA PRO A 32 -13.03 6.67 -6.58
C PRO A 32 -12.95 5.57 -7.65
N ALA A 33 -12.45 4.39 -7.28
CA ALA A 33 -12.31 3.21 -8.10
C ALA A 33 -12.56 1.97 -7.22
N THR A 34 -12.69 0.80 -7.83
CA THR A 34 -12.61 -0.46 -7.09
C THR A 34 -11.16 -0.69 -6.69
N LEU A 35 -10.90 -0.76 -5.39
CA LEU A 35 -9.56 -0.91 -4.84
C LEU A 35 -9.41 -2.21 -4.08
N TYR A 36 -8.20 -2.75 -4.17
CA TYR A 36 -7.82 -4.04 -3.66
C TYR A 36 -6.69 -3.93 -2.65
N ARG A 37 -6.65 -4.88 -1.73
CA ARG A 37 -5.58 -5.06 -0.75
C ARG A 37 -5.47 -6.54 -0.38
N PHE A 38 -4.25 -7.06 -0.36
CA PHE A 38 -3.98 -8.41 0.14
C PHE A 38 -3.87 -8.38 1.67
N GLN A 39 -4.52 -9.33 2.35
CA GLN A 39 -4.36 -9.55 3.79
C GLN A 39 -4.37 -11.03 4.14
N VAL A 40 -3.55 -11.41 5.12
CA VAL A 40 -3.49 -12.78 5.66
C VAL A 40 -4.54 -13.03 6.76
N ARG A 41 -4.97 -11.96 7.43
CA ARG A 41 -5.91 -11.98 8.55
C ARG A 41 -7.10 -11.05 8.28
N PRO A 42 -8.28 -11.33 8.86
CA PRO A 42 -9.44 -10.45 8.73
C PRO A 42 -9.23 -9.06 9.36
N GLU A 43 -8.43 -8.99 10.41
CA GLU A 43 -8.12 -7.74 11.09
C GLU A 43 -7.06 -6.94 10.35
N SER A 44 -7.18 -5.61 10.42
CA SER A 44 -6.15 -4.69 9.94
C SER A 44 -4.82 -4.95 10.66
N PRO A 45 -3.74 -5.28 9.92
CA PRO A 45 -2.47 -5.70 10.51
C PRO A 45 -1.48 -4.54 10.71
N LEU A 46 -1.92 -3.27 10.65
CA LEU A 46 -1.00 -2.13 10.74
C LEU A 46 -0.20 -2.20 12.03
N PHE A 47 1.09 -1.90 11.94
CA PHE A 47 2.00 -1.93 13.08
C PHE A 47 2.86 -0.67 13.13
N ASP A 48 3.38 -0.34 14.31
CA ASP A 48 4.35 0.76 14.43
C ASP A 48 5.69 0.29 13.86
N LYS A 49 6.12 0.93 12.77
CA LYS A 49 7.36 0.62 12.05
C LYS A 49 8.61 0.72 12.93
N LYS A 50 8.55 1.42 14.08
CA LYS A 50 9.66 1.48 15.05
C LYS A 50 10.01 0.13 15.65
N PHE A 51 9.07 -0.82 15.67
CA PHE A 51 9.29 -2.17 16.21
C PHE A 51 9.69 -3.19 15.16
N ASP A 52 10.05 -2.72 13.95
CA ASP A 52 10.68 -3.45 12.84
C ASP A 52 10.33 -4.94 12.80
N ARG A 53 9.19 -5.25 12.19
CA ARG A 53 8.89 -6.63 11.79
C ARG A 53 9.57 -6.87 10.45
N ASP A 54 10.18 -8.04 10.31
CA ASP A 54 10.86 -8.56 9.11
C ASP A 54 10.32 -7.97 7.80
N ASP A 55 11.21 -7.76 6.82
CA ASP A 55 11.03 -7.14 5.49
C ASP A 55 9.80 -7.57 4.67
N LEU A 56 9.05 -8.59 5.11
CA LEU A 56 7.93 -9.21 4.44
C LEU A 56 6.64 -8.36 4.41
N GLU A 57 6.46 -7.42 5.36
CA GLU A 57 5.20 -6.64 5.53
C GLU A 57 5.42 -5.11 5.64
N TRP A 58 6.48 -4.57 5.03
CA TRP A 58 6.84 -3.15 5.17
C TRP A 58 5.73 -2.15 4.78
N GLU A 59 4.81 -2.55 3.90
CA GLU A 59 3.67 -1.71 3.46
C GLU A 59 2.63 -1.45 4.56
N ASP A 60 2.62 -2.24 5.63
CA ASP A 60 1.73 -2.08 6.79
C ASP A 60 2.41 -1.43 8.01
N GLY A 61 3.70 -1.09 7.86
CA GLY A 61 4.46 -0.34 8.83
C GLY A 61 4.09 1.14 8.79
N ILE A 62 3.43 1.62 9.84
CA ILE A 62 3.02 3.03 9.97
C ILE A 62 3.82 3.76 11.05
N GLU A 63 3.83 5.08 10.99
CA GLU A 63 4.48 5.96 11.95
C GLU A 63 3.54 6.33 13.10
N VAL A 64 3.91 5.88 14.31
CA VAL A 64 3.28 6.33 15.56
C VAL A 64 4.13 7.44 16.19
N ALA A 65 3.49 8.59 16.42
CA ALA A 65 4.14 9.75 17.03
C ALA A 65 4.45 9.50 18.51
N ASN A 66 5.27 10.36 19.11
CA ASN A 66 5.74 10.18 20.50
C ASN A 66 4.63 10.30 21.55
N ASP A 67 3.48 10.86 21.18
CA ASP A 67 2.26 10.90 21.99
C ASP A 67 1.41 9.62 21.88
N GLY A 68 1.87 8.63 21.10
CA GLY A 68 1.16 7.37 20.87
C GLY A 68 0.06 7.44 19.80
N LEU A 69 -0.04 8.56 19.06
CA LEU A 69 -1.07 8.76 18.05
C LEU A 69 -0.53 8.58 16.63
N VAL A 70 -1.42 8.12 15.75
CA VAL A 70 -1.25 8.05 14.31
C VAL A 70 -1.91 9.29 13.72
N TYR A 71 -1.10 10.13 13.07
CA TYR A 71 -1.57 11.33 12.38
C TYR A 71 -1.73 11.05 10.88
N PRO A 72 -2.74 11.61 10.19
CA PRO A 72 -2.74 11.61 8.74
C PRO A 72 -1.45 12.25 8.24
N LYS A 73 -0.72 11.56 7.38
CA LYS A 73 0.55 12.00 6.84
C LYS A 73 0.71 11.47 5.42
N ILE A 74 1.06 12.38 4.54
CA ILE A 74 1.42 12.07 3.16
C ILE A 74 2.83 12.61 2.98
N SER A 75 3.80 11.71 2.92
CA SER A 75 5.20 12.04 2.67
C SER A 75 5.73 11.19 1.53
N MET A 76 6.88 11.57 0.94
CA MET A 76 7.49 10.82 -0.16
C MET A 76 7.74 9.35 0.15
N ASP A 77 8.04 9.06 1.42
CA ASP A 77 8.58 7.77 1.84
C ASP A 77 7.60 7.00 2.74
N VAL A 78 6.53 7.64 3.21
CA VAL A 78 5.63 7.06 4.22
C VAL A 78 4.19 7.50 3.97
N SER A 79 3.37 6.52 3.64
CA SER A 79 1.93 6.51 3.89
C SER A 79 1.69 6.16 5.36
N ASN A 80 0.77 6.86 6.02
CA ASN A 80 0.42 6.56 7.42
C ASN A 80 -0.95 5.88 7.57
N GLY A 81 -1.21 4.88 6.73
CA GLY A 81 -2.44 4.09 6.78
C GLY A 81 -2.44 2.93 5.79
N ALA A 82 -3.59 2.27 5.67
CA ALA A 82 -3.70 1.04 4.90
C ALA A 82 -3.61 1.30 3.39
N LEU A 83 -2.66 0.65 2.72
CA LEU A 83 -2.48 0.71 1.27
C LEU A 83 -3.57 -0.08 0.55
N PHE A 84 -4.15 0.56 -0.46
CA PHE A 84 -5.13 0.05 -1.40
C PHE A 84 -4.74 0.47 -2.82
N MET A 85 -4.98 -0.40 -3.79
CA MET A 85 -4.63 -0.11 -5.19
C MET A 85 -5.67 -0.73 -6.14
N PRO A 86 -5.98 -0.11 -7.30
CA PRO A 86 -6.78 -0.74 -8.34
C PRO A 86 -6.01 -1.91 -8.97
N ASN A 87 -6.67 -2.73 -9.80
CA ASN A 87 -6.04 -3.83 -10.53
C ASN A 87 -5.06 -3.29 -11.60
N THR A 88 -3.87 -2.94 -11.16
CA THR A 88 -2.77 -2.38 -11.95
C THR A 88 -1.55 -3.31 -11.86
N HIS A 89 -0.60 -3.16 -12.78
CA HIS A 89 0.61 -3.99 -12.78
C HIS A 89 1.36 -3.88 -11.45
N LEU A 90 1.53 -2.67 -10.91
CA LEU A 90 2.15 -2.43 -9.61
C LEU A 90 1.38 -3.11 -8.48
N MET A 91 0.05 -2.99 -8.45
CA MET A 91 -0.77 -3.68 -7.45
C MET A 91 -0.56 -5.19 -7.50
N GLN A 92 -0.58 -5.79 -8.69
CA GLN A 92 -0.38 -7.23 -8.84
C GLN A 92 1.02 -7.67 -8.43
N GLU A 93 2.06 -6.90 -8.75
CA GLU A 93 3.44 -7.19 -8.33
C GLU A 93 3.54 -7.21 -6.80
N PHE A 94 2.98 -6.20 -6.14
CA PHE A 94 2.95 -6.13 -4.68
C PHE A 94 2.25 -7.33 -4.06
N THR A 95 1.01 -7.60 -4.47
CA THR A 95 0.20 -8.61 -3.80
C THR A 95 0.58 -10.03 -4.14
N ARG A 96 1.12 -10.28 -5.35
CA ARG A 96 1.72 -11.57 -5.69
C ARG A 96 2.96 -11.81 -4.84
N GLY A 97 3.83 -10.81 -4.70
CA GLY A 97 4.98 -10.88 -3.79
C GLY A 97 4.58 -11.14 -2.34
N SER A 98 3.59 -10.43 -1.81
CA SER A 98 3.07 -10.68 -0.46
C SER A 98 2.47 -12.08 -0.30
N TYR A 99 1.82 -12.61 -1.35
CA TYR A 99 1.27 -13.96 -1.33
C TYR A 99 2.38 -15.03 -1.38
N ASP A 100 3.42 -14.84 -2.20
CA ASP A 100 4.58 -15.71 -2.26
C ASP A 100 5.31 -15.74 -0.90
N ASN A 101 5.52 -14.57 -0.30
CA ASN A 101 6.07 -14.44 1.06
C ASN A 101 5.23 -15.19 2.11
N TYR A 102 3.90 -15.10 2.02
CA TYR A 102 3.00 -15.85 2.91
C TYR A 102 3.15 -17.36 2.72
N MET A 103 3.22 -17.85 1.48
CA MET A 103 3.40 -19.27 1.19
C MET A 103 4.74 -19.78 1.74
N GLU A 104 5.82 -19.03 1.54
CA GLU A 104 7.13 -19.35 2.10
C GLU A 104 7.11 -19.38 3.64
N ALA A 105 6.45 -18.41 4.29
CA ALA A 105 6.31 -18.40 5.74
C ALA A 105 5.58 -19.66 6.25
N VAL A 106 4.51 -20.08 5.58
CA VAL A 106 3.77 -21.31 5.92
C VAL A 106 4.63 -22.55 5.73
N ASP A 107 5.38 -22.64 4.62
CA ASP A 107 6.29 -23.76 4.35
C ASP A 107 7.42 -23.83 5.38
N ASN A 108 7.85 -22.67 5.90
CA ASN A 108 8.83 -22.56 6.99
C ASN A 108 8.23 -22.81 8.40
N GLY A 109 6.96 -23.24 8.49
CA GLY A 109 6.32 -23.66 9.73
C GLY A 109 5.60 -22.56 10.50
N GLN A 110 5.42 -21.36 9.92
CA GLN A 110 4.54 -20.35 10.50
C GLN A 110 3.07 -20.81 10.45
N PRO A 111 2.23 -20.42 11.43
CA PRO A 111 0.81 -20.77 11.40
C PRO A 111 0.11 -20.25 10.14
N ALA A 112 -0.58 -21.13 9.43
CA ALA A 112 -1.38 -20.76 8.27
C ALA A 112 -2.49 -19.77 8.65
N GLY A 113 -2.61 -18.72 7.84
CA GLY A 113 -3.68 -17.72 7.93
C GLY A 113 -4.85 -18.03 7.01
N ARG A 114 -5.66 -17.01 6.73
CA ARG A 114 -6.72 -17.06 5.71
C ARG A 114 -6.47 -15.92 4.72
N PRO A 115 -5.48 -16.08 3.83
CA PRO A 115 -5.14 -15.03 2.87
C PRO A 115 -6.33 -14.72 1.98
N GLY A 116 -6.50 -13.44 1.66
CA GLY A 116 -7.58 -12.96 0.83
C GLY A 116 -7.26 -11.60 0.22
N TYR A 117 -7.81 -11.39 -0.97
CA TYR A 117 -7.87 -10.08 -1.59
C TYR A 117 -9.15 -9.40 -1.13
N LEU A 118 -9.00 -8.40 -0.27
CA LEU A 118 -10.07 -7.48 0.04
C LEU A 118 -10.35 -6.63 -1.20
N SER A 119 -11.62 -6.56 -1.58
CA SER A 119 -12.13 -5.72 -2.66
C SER A 119 -13.13 -4.74 -2.10
N ILE A 120 -12.89 -3.45 -2.28
CA ILE A 120 -13.82 -2.38 -1.93
C ILE A 120 -14.27 -1.72 -3.22
N SER A 121 -15.57 -1.79 -3.49
CA SER A 121 -16.15 -1.28 -4.74
C SER A 121 -16.08 0.24 -4.81
N LYS A 122 -15.92 0.77 -6.03
CA LYS A 122 -16.14 2.18 -6.32
C LYS A 122 -17.49 2.66 -5.79
N GLY A 123 -17.56 3.90 -5.33
CA GLY A 123 -18.79 4.47 -4.77
C GLY A 123 -19.03 4.12 -3.30
N THR A 124 -18.23 3.24 -2.70
CA THR A 124 -18.30 2.96 -1.26
C THR A 124 -17.99 4.21 -0.45
N ALA A 125 -18.91 4.62 0.43
CA ALA A 125 -18.73 5.76 1.31
C ALA A 125 -17.65 5.49 2.37
N ILE A 126 -16.79 6.46 2.61
CA ILE A 126 -15.73 6.37 3.61
C ILE A 126 -16.26 6.90 4.96
N PRO A 127 -16.07 6.18 6.08
CA PRO A 127 -16.44 6.67 7.41
C PRO A 127 -15.74 7.99 7.72
N LYS A 128 -16.42 8.92 8.43
CA LYS A 128 -15.84 10.25 8.77
C LYS A 128 -14.52 10.16 9.56
N SER A 129 -14.29 9.07 10.27
CA SER A 129 -13.04 8.79 11.00
C SER A 129 -11.86 8.47 10.09
N LEU A 130 -12.08 8.21 8.80
CA LEU A 130 -11.07 7.87 7.80
C LEU A 130 -11.11 8.81 6.60
N THR A 131 -9.97 9.00 5.96
CA THR A 131 -9.84 9.71 4.68
C THR A 131 -8.97 8.88 3.76
N LEU A 132 -9.42 8.70 2.51
CA LEU A 132 -8.63 8.03 1.48
C LEU A 132 -7.83 9.07 0.72
N TYR A 133 -6.51 8.93 0.74
CA TYR A 133 -5.59 9.79 0.02
C TYR A 133 -5.06 9.08 -1.21
N ARG A 134 -5.16 9.72 -2.38
CA ARG A 134 -4.44 9.30 -3.58
C ARG A 134 -3.01 9.83 -3.49
N GLU A 135 -2.07 8.90 -3.56
CA GLU A 135 -0.64 9.17 -3.59
C GLU A 135 -0.16 9.22 -5.04
N ARG A 136 1.12 8.95 -5.30
CA ARG A 136 1.61 8.80 -6.68
C ARG A 136 1.11 7.50 -7.31
N ASP A 137 1.13 7.48 -8.64
CA ASP A 137 0.76 6.31 -9.45
C ASP A 137 -0.68 5.85 -9.09
N SER A 138 -0.86 4.54 -8.92
CA SER A 138 -2.14 3.91 -8.56
C SER A 138 -2.29 3.64 -7.04
N ARG A 139 -1.49 4.29 -6.18
CA ARG A 139 -1.51 4.07 -4.73
C ARG A 139 -2.56 4.93 -4.03
N PHE A 140 -3.34 4.29 -3.16
CA PHE A 140 -4.27 4.96 -2.25
C PHE A 140 -4.05 4.51 -0.83
N THR A 141 -4.16 5.43 0.12
CA THR A 141 -3.92 5.10 1.52
C THR A 141 -5.06 5.59 2.39
N LEU A 142 -5.66 4.65 3.09
CA LEU A 142 -6.80 4.88 3.97
C LEU A 142 -6.26 5.18 5.37
N GLN A 143 -6.31 6.45 5.71
CA GLN A 143 -5.66 7.02 6.88
C GLN A 143 -6.69 7.56 7.88
N PRO A 144 -6.33 7.77 9.15
CA PRO A 144 -7.20 8.44 10.09
C PRO A 144 -7.47 9.89 9.68
N SER A 145 -8.73 10.34 9.69
CA SER A 145 -9.10 11.74 9.42
C SER A 145 -8.67 12.70 10.52
N GLN A 146 -8.53 12.19 11.74
CA GLN A 146 -8.10 12.90 12.94
C GLN A 146 -7.17 11.97 13.74
N PRO A 147 -6.21 12.51 14.50
CA PRO A 147 -5.26 11.69 15.25
C PRO A 147 -5.96 10.69 16.16
N MET A 148 -5.53 9.43 16.10
CA MET A 148 -6.07 8.34 16.93
C MET A 148 -4.98 7.32 17.26
N THR A 149 -5.20 6.45 18.24
CA THR A 149 -4.22 5.40 18.56
C THR A 149 -4.13 4.39 17.42
N LEU A 150 -2.98 3.71 17.30
CA LEU A 150 -2.80 2.61 16.33
C LEU A 150 -3.88 1.53 16.51
N GLN A 151 -4.22 1.19 17.75
CA GLN A 151 -5.28 0.24 18.06
C GLN A 151 -6.64 0.72 17.52
N ALA A 152 -7.02 1.96 17.80
CA ALA A 152 -8.30 2.52 17.32
C ALA A 152 -8.36 2.57 15.78
N LEU A 153 -7.23 2.84 15.12
CA LEU A 153 -7.14 2.80 13.66
C LEU A 153 -7.37 1.38 13.13
N ASN A 154 -6.68 0.38 13.67
CA ASN A 154 -6.87 -1.01 13.26
C ASN A 154 -8.30 -1.51 13.51
N GLU A 155 -8.91 -1.17 14.65
CA GLU A 155 -10.30 -1.49 14.96
C GLU A 155 -11.26 -0.81 13.96
N THR A 156 -11.04 0.47 13.65
CA THR A 156 -11.86 1.23 12.68
C THR A 156 -11.77 0.64 11.27
N LEU A 157 -10.55 0.30 10.82
CA LEU A 157 -10.32 -0.32 9.52
C LEU A 157 -10.94 -1.71 9.44
N THR A 158 -10.79 -2.52 10.49
CA THR A 158 -11.38 -3.87 10.56
C THR A 158 -12.91 -3.81 10.50
N ASP A 159 -13.53 -2.91 11.27
CA ASP A 159 -14.98 -2.69 11.22
C ASP A 159 -15.42 -2.26 9.82
N PHE A 160 -14.67 -1.35 9.18
CA PHE A 160 -14.94 -0.90 7.82
C PHE A 160 -14.85 -2.06 6.81
N TYR A 161 -13.78 -2.86 6.84
CA TYR A 161 -13.61 -3.99 5.94
C TYR A 161 -14.71 -5.03 6.11
N SER A 162 -15.10 -5.33 7.35
CA SER A 162 -16.15 -6.30 7.64
C SER A 162 -17.51 -5.95 7.03
N LYS A 163 -17.78 -4.66 6.82
CA LYS A 163 -19.06 -4.14 6.31
C LYS A 163 -19.06 -3.88 4.81
N PHE A 164 -17.93 -3.44 4.27
CA PHE A 164 -17.88 -2.86 2.92
C PHE A 164 -16.91 -3.56 1.97
N SER A 165 -16.14 -4.54 2.44
CA SER A 165 -15.25 -5.33 1.58
C SER A 165 -15.82 -6.72 1.27
N THR A 166 -15.43 -7.26 0.12
CA THR A 166 -15.53 -8.69 -0.17
C THR A 166 -14.13 -9.28 -0.14
N SER A 167 -13.93 -10.39 0.56
CA SER A 167 -12.66 -11.12 0.57
C SER A 167 -12.72 -12.29 -0.41
N THR A 168 -11.82 -12.30 -1.39
CA THR A 168 -11.71 -13.37 -2.39
C THR A 168 -10.43 -14.18 -2.13
N PRO A 169 -10.47 -15.52 -2.11
CA PRO A 169 -9.27 -16.34 -2.00
C PRO A 169 -8.24 -16.00 -3.10
N PRO A 170 -6.92 -16.06 -2.83
CA PRO A 170 -5.89 -15.67 -3.78
C PRO A 170 -6.00 -16.33 -5.15
N GLY A 171 -6.15 -17.67 -5.21
CA GLY A 171 -6.29 -18.38 -6.48
C GLY A 171 -7.46 -17.87 -7.33
N GLU A 172 -8.64 -17.72 -6.71
CA GLU A 172 -9.84 -17.23 -7.39
C GLU A 172 -9.68 -15.77 -7.86
N TRP A 173 -9.04 -14.91 -7.06
CA TRP A 173 -8.81 -13.53 -7.45
C TRP A 173 -7.82 -13.43 -8.62
N LEU A 174 -6.73 -14.20 -8.57
CA LEU A 174 -5.70 -14.22 -9.61
C LEU A 174 -6.21 -14.80 -10.94
N ASP A 175 -7.09 -15.79 -10.90
CA ASP A 175 -7.75 -16.34 -12.09
C ASP A 175 -8.66 -15.32 -12.78
N LYS A 176 -9.37 -14.49 -11.99
CA LYS A 176 -10.25 -13.43 -12.49
C LYS A 176 -9.52 -12.15 -12.92
N ASN A 177 -8.29 -11.95 -12.45
CA ASN A 177 -7.50 -10.75 -12.69
C ASN A 177 -6.12 -11.14 -13.25
N PRO A 178 -6.04 -11.67 -14.49
CA PRO A 178 -4.78 -12.06 -15.08
C PRO A 178 -3.88 -10.83 -15.30
N TYR A 179 -2.57 -11.00 -15.08
CA TYR A 179 -1.60 -9.89 -15.08
C TYR A 179 -1.59 -9.08 -16.38
N HIS A 180 -1.72 -9.74 -17.53
CA HIS A 180 -1.69 -9.09 -18.85
C HIS A 180 -2.95 -8.24 -19.16
N GLU A 181 -4.00 -8.35 -18.33
CA GLU A 181 -5.20 -7.51 -18.41
C GLU A 181 -5.19 -6.40 -17.36
N ALA A 182 -4.14 -6.30 -16.52
CA ALA A 182 -4.02 -5.24 -15.53
C ALA A 182 -3.78 -3.88 -16.20
N PHE A 183 -4.22 -2.81 -15.55
CA PHE A 183 -4.01 -1.45 -16.04
C PHE A 183 -2.56 -0.98 -15.82
N PHE A 184 -2.11 -0.02 -16.64
CA PHE A 184 -0.87 0.70 -16.37
C PHE A 184 -1.03 1.61 -15.14
N ASP A 185 0.00 1.69 -14.31
CA ASP A 185 -0.05 2.39 -13.01
C ASP A 185 -0.25 3.90 -13.13
N ASN A 186 0.25 4.46 -14.23
CA ASN A 186 0.13 5.87 -14.57
C ASN A 186 -1.10 6.18 -15.43
N SER A 187 -1.91 5.17 -15.79
CA SER A 187 -3.21 5.38 -16.40
C SER A 187 -4.18 5.93 -15.33
N GLU A 188 -5.28 6.54 -15.77
CA GLU A 188 -6.43 6.84 -14.90
C GLU A 188 -7.69 6.09 -15.35
N GLU A 189 -7.62 5.25 -16.39
CA GLU A 189 -8.76 4.50 -16.94
C GLU A 189 -9.39 3.55 -15.92
N TRP A 190 -8.60 3.06 -14.96
CA TRP A 190 -9.10 2.25 -13.84
C TRP A 190 -10.01 3.03 -12.87
N MET A 191 -10.07 4.37 -12.96
CA MET A 191 -11.05 5.18 -12.24
C MET A 191 -12.41 5.24 -12.95
N ASP A 192 -12.51 4.85 -14.22
CA ASP A 192 -13.76 4.94 -14.98
C ASP A 192 -14.65 3.70 -14.82
N LEU A 193 -14.05 2.57 -14.39
CA LEU A 193 -14.73 1.29 -14.13
C LEU A 193 -15.54 1.27 -12.82
#